data_AF-A0A412IL20-F1
#
_entry.id   AF-A0A412IL20-F1
#
_cell.length_a   1.000
_cell.length_b   1.000
_cell.length_c   1.000
_cell.angle_alpha   90.00
_cell.angle_beta   90.00
_cell.angle_gamma   90.00
#
_symmetry.space_group_name_H-M   'P 1'
#
loop_
_entity.id
_entity.type
_entity.pdbx_description
1 polymer ?
#
loop_
_entity_poly.entity_id
_entity_poly.type
_entity_poly.pdbx_seq_one_letter_code
_entity_poly.pdbx_strand_id
1 'polypeptide(L)'
;MINPVQEDEEGTTVLTSSQMGHADVQEDTGAQNQNGGNKPENQNQTNGQISGVQNQMNGQMPGVQNQMNGQALGVQKQTNGQNPGVQKQANGQIPDNQDIMIRKKGEKKGMSKGAKAALIIIPILVVAAIAVLAVIYVPKFRKYNEAEDLMTQGKVEEAVTIYKDLGDFKDSYIKGNGAAYYRYAVELEKDGRNLEAAEYYKKSANSMKAAEDYGRSGDKNSDEIDSSDAFDKADQCYYNAGMDQMNAASYDSAIEAFKNAGTYKDSSDKVIECTYKKAQALIGSKDYDGAIEILSTIEDYSDVKNLLAQCYYNKGSELLKAGKYDEAYDMYTKSEYDDYKKKASECIYQKAGEYYKEKDYKNALKSYEKVDSSYKKCIEEKDKCYIGLASQEYKNKNYKSSVEFYEKVQKTDVSEKIVKAKLAYIGANKNASNETTMTYIGQLRYAGNEKAQKVFLELVKWNIESFVNSSEKDMEKKSNTITAKAGSDIYIHTSFSFSGDDSMKISGYVVYSDGNKSDSISFSDNVVDGWSSWVKINGDGIPKGVTYLYLVNDNTDKIIEVYPFTVK
;
A
#
# COMPACT_ATOMS: atom_id res chain seq x y z
N MET A 1 -17.97 36.08 -47.06
CA MET A 1 -18.27 36.00 -45.62
C MET A 1 -16.99 35.57 -44.90
N ILE A 2 -16.47 36.48 -44.09
CA ILE A 2 -15.51 36.30 -42.98
C ILE A 2 -14.13 35.73 -43.35
N ASN A 3 -13.20 36.66 -43.62
CA ASN A 3 -11.75 36.48 -43.55
C ASN A 3 -11.28 36.31 -42.09
N PRO A 4 -10.23 35.52 -41.82
CA PRO A 4 -9.49 35.59 -40.57
C PRO A 4 -8.60 36.83 -40.56
N VAL A 5 -8.68 37.61 -39.47
CA VAL A 5 -7.83 38.78 -39.22
C VAL A 5 -6.42 38.28 -38.89
N GLN A 6 -5.47 38.63 -39.76
CA GLN A 6 -4.04 38.60 -39.46
C GLN A 6 -3.76 39.71 -38.44
N GLU A 7 -3.08 39.38 -37.35
CA GLU A 7 -2.49 40.36 -36.45
C GLU A 7 -1.20 40.87 -37.10
N ASP A 8 -1.18 42.17 -37.38
CA ASP A 8 -0.02 42.88 -37.92
C ASP A 8 1.08 42.96 -36.84
N GLU A 9 2.24 42.38 -37.16
CA GLU A 9 3.51 42.69 -36.51
C GLU A 9 3.94 44.10 -36.93
N GLU A 10 3.58 45.11 -36.14
CA GLU A 10 4.19 46.43 -36.25
C GLU A 10 5.54 46.43 -35.53
N GLY A 11 6.60 46.51 -36.35
CA GLY A 11 7.98 46.67 -35.91
C GLY A 11 8.17 47.87 -34.99
N THR A 12 9.02 47.70 -33.99
CA THR A 12 9.46 48.79 -33.13
C THR A 12 10.98 48.95 -33.24
N THR A 13 11.35 50.16 -33.65
CA THR A 13 12.67 50.77 -33.70
C THR A 13 13.46 50.61 -32.40
N VAL A 14 14.73 50.21 -32.57
CA VAL A 14 15.77 50.23 -31.56
C VAL A 14 16.11 51.69 -31.24
N LEU A 15 15.96 52.11 -29.98
CA LEU A 15 16.58 53.33 -29.46
C LEU A 15 17.58 52.97 -28.37
N THR A 16 18.83 53.25 -28.70
CA THR A 16 20.05 53.12 -27.92
C THR A 16 20.11 54.15 -26.80
N SER A 17 20.47 53.73 -25.59
CA SER A 17 20.99 54.62 -24.55
C SER A 17 22.51 54.46 -24.44
N SER A 18 23.21 55.45 -24.99
CA SER A 18 24.63 55.69 -24.82
C SER A 18 24.88 56.70 -23.69
N GLN A 19 26.04 56.55 -23.05
CA GLN A 19 26.82 57.52 -22.24
C GLN A 19 26.74 57.45 -20.72
N MET A 20 27.74 56.79 -20.13
CA MET A 20 28.78 57.31 -19.21
C MET A 20 29.74 56.11 -18.99
N GLY A 21 31.07 56.16 -19.06
CA GLY A 21 32.05 57.21 -18.91
C GLY A 21 33.26 56.53 -18.23
N HIS A 22 34.39 56.48 -18.94
CA HIS A 22 35.62 55.73 -18.71
C HIS A 22 36.17 55.59 -17.27
N ALA A 23 36.74 54.41 -16.99
CA ALA A 23 38.02 54.27 -16.31
C ALA A 23 38.77 53.06 -16.91
N ASP A 24 39.98 53.32 -17.40
CA ASP A 24 40.91 52.38 -18.00
C ASP A 24 41.33 51.26 -17.04
N VAL A 25 41.65 50.07 -17.60
CA VAL A 25 42.91 49.32 -17.39
C VAL A 25 42.91 48.08 -18.31
N GLN A 26 43.75 48.18 -19.35
CA GLN A 26 44.66 47.18 -19.93
C GLN A 26 44.23 45.71 -20.17
N GLU A 27 44.14 45.40 -21.47
CA GLU A 27 44.70 44.25 -22.23
C GLU A 27 44.97 42.92 -21.51
N ASP A 28 44.32 41.84 -21.96
CA ASP A 28 45.06 40.81 -22.70
C ASP A 28 44.15 40.05 -23.68
N THR A 29 44.81 39.42 -24.64
CA THR A 29 44.44 39.07 -26.01
C THR A 29 43.97 37.62 -26.18
N GLY A 30 43.35 37.35 -27.34
CA GLY A 30 43.15 36.00 -27.90
C GLY A 30 41.68 35.73 -28.27
N ALA A 31 41.24 36.01 -29.50
CA ALA A 31 41.22 35.06 -30.63
C ALA A 31 40.47 33.74 -30.33
N GLN A 32 39.61 33.15 -31.16
CA GLN A 32 39.05 33.44 -32.47
C GLN A 32 37.90 32.43 -32.70
N ASN A 33 36.90 32.82 -33.49
CA ASN A 33 35.97 31.97 -34.26
C ASN A 33 36.46 30.54 -34.59
N GLN A 34 35.56 29.55 -34.55
CA GLN A 34 35.16 28.82 -35.77
C GLN A 34 33.89 27.96 -35.61
N ASN A 35 33.10 28.02 -36.68
CA ASN A 35 32.00 27.14 -37.09
C ASN A 35 32.35 25.65 -37.02
N GLY A 36 31.33 24.81 -36.86
CA GLY A 36 31.40 23.41 -37.28
C GLY A 36 30.23 22.59 -36.76
N GLY A 37 29.23 22.35 -37.61
CA GLY A 37 28.19 21.38 -37.32
C GLY A 37 28.75 19.96 -37.20
N ASN A 38 28.05 19.12 -36.46
CA ASN A 38 27.67 17.79 -36.92
C ASN A 38 26.71 17.12 -35.94
N LYS A 39 25.61 16.63 -36.52
CA LYS A 39 24.76 15.58 -36.00
C LYS A 39 25.62 14.33 -35.76
N PRO A 40 25.35 13.55 -34.71
CA PRO A 40 25.46 12.11 -34.84
C PRO A 40 24.10 11.46 -34.57
N GLU A 41 23.54 10.84 -35.61
CA GLU A 41 22.87 9.57 -35.40
C GLU A 41 23.94 8.57 -34.96
N ASN A 42 23.74 7.92 -33.82
CA ASN A 42 24.31 6.61 -33.62
C ASN A 42 23.30 5.70 -32.94
N GLN A 43 22.97 4.65 -33.66
CA GLN A 43 22.34 3.44 -33.15
C GLN A 43 23.23 2.90 -32.04
N ASN A 44 22.64 2.56 -30.89
CA ASN A 44 23.17 1.48 -30.08
C ASN A 44 22.01 0.63 -29.59
N GLN A 45 21.97 -0.58 -30.12
CA GLN A 45 21.37 -1.72 -29.45
C GLN A 45 22.04 -1.86 -28.09
N THR A 46 21.24 -1.91 -27.03
CA THR A 46 21.69 -2.45 -25.76
C THR A 46 20.66 -3.45 -25.27
N ASN A 47 21.04 -4.73 -25.34
CA ASN A 47 20.46 -5.81 -24.57
C ASN A 47 20.38 -5.42 -23.09
N GLY A 48 19.17 -5.33 -22.55
CA GLY A 48 18.94 -5.31 -21.11
C GLY A 48 18.83 -6.75 -20.59
N GLN A 49 19.98 -7.37 -20.29
CA GLN A 49 20.04 -8.60 -19.52
C GLN A 49 19.52 -8.36 -18.10
N ILE A 50 18.63 -9.25 -17.68
CA ILE A 50 18.14 -9.40 -16.32
C ILE A 50 19.30 -9.89 -15.46
N SER A 51 19.76 -9.07 -14.51
CA SER A 51 20.77 -9.45 -13.53
C SER A 51 20.09 -10.22 -12.40
N GLY A 52 20.18 -11.55 -12.45
CA GLY A 52 19.93 -12.42 -11.31
C GLY A 52 21.09 -12.34 -10.33
N VAL A 53 20.79 -12.05 -9.07
CA VAL A 53 21.77 -12.09 -7.98
C VAL A 53 21.77 -13.51 -7.42
N GLN A 54 22.79 -14.29 -7.80
CA GLN A 54 23.21 -15.49 -7.07
C GLN A 54 24.08 -15.06 -5.89
N ASN A 55 23.68 -15.40 -4.67
CA ASN A 55 24.58 -15.42 -3.52
C ASN A 55 24.81 -16.88 -3.10
N GLN A 56 26.05 -17.32 -3.27
CA GLN A 56 26.62 -18.51 -2.67
C GLN A 56 26.88 -18.24 -1.18
N MET A 57 26.48 -19.14 -0.30
CA MET A 57 27.16 -19.33 0.98
C MET A 57 27.51 -20.80 1.18
N ASN A 58 28.74 -20.96 1.64
CA ASN A 58 29.51 -22.17 1.82
C ASN A 58 29.43 -22.57 3.31
N GLY A 59 29.24 -23.86 3.62
CA GLY A 59 29.20 -24.38 4.98
C GLY A 59 29.45 -25.90 5.05
N GLN A 60 30.71 -26.28 5.23
CA GLN A 60 31.22 -27.54 5.79
C GLN A 60 30.86 -27.63 7.30
N MET A 61 30.64 -28.74 8.03
CA MET A 61 31.04 -30.18 8.05
C MET A 61 30.03 -30.99 8.94
N PRO A 62 30.23 -32.28 9.36
CA PRO A 62 30.45 -33.52 8.60
C PRO A 62 29.51 -34.70 9.01
N GLY A 63 29.25 -35.58 8.03
CA GLY A 63 29.37 -37.06 8.10
C GLY A 63 28.60 -37.91 9.12
N VAL A 64 27.71 -38.78 8.63
CA VAL A 64 27.80 -40.25 8.85
C VAL A 64 27.39 -40.96 7.56
N GLN A 65 28.21 -41.93 7.18
CA GLN A 65 28.23 -42.68 5.94
C GLN A 65 27.48 -44.01 6.11
N ASN A 66 26.67 -44.39 5.11
CA ASN A 66 26.54 -45.80 4.75
C ASN A 66 26.17 -45.94 3.27
N GLN A 67 27.12 -46.47 2.51
CA GLN A 67 26.99 -46.84 1.11
C GLN A 67 26.25 -48.17 0.99
N MET A 68 25.28 -48.25 0.09
CA MET A 68 24.94 -49.48 -0.60
C MET A 68 25.08 -49.24 -2.10
N ASN A 69 26.07 -49.90 -2.70
CA ASN A 69 26.22 -50.04 -4.14
C ASN A 69 25.31 -51.17 -4.62
N GLY A 70 24.54 -50.90 -5.68
CA GLY A 70 23.86 -51.95 -6.44
C GLY A 70 24.80 -52.60 -7.45
N GLN A 71 24.56 -53.88 -7.74
CA GLN A 71 24.82 -54.46 -9.06
C GLN A 71 23.79 -55.57 -9.31
N ALA A 72 23.05 -55.40 -10.39
CA ALA A 72 22.06 -56.33 -10.90
C ALA A 72 22.73 -57.47 -11.66
N LEU A 73 22.15 -58.67 -11.58
CA LEU A 73 22.19 -59.68 -12.65
C LEU A 73 20.92 -60.53 -12.54
N GLY A 74 20.05 -60.40 -13.53
CA GLY A 74 18.83 -61.19 -13.64
C GLY A 74 19.09 -62.56 -14.26
N VAL A 75 18.21 -63.53 -13.97
CA VAL A 75 17.99 -64.71 -14.81
C VAL A 75 16.52 -65.16 -14.66
N GLN A 76 15.82 -65.31 -15.77
CA GLN A 76 14.56 -66.03 -15.88
C GLN A 76 14.71 -67.19 -16.88
N LYS A 77 14.04 -68.31 -16.56
CA LYS A 77 13.71 -69.53 -17.36
C LYS A 77 14.86 -70.55 -17.56
N GLN A 78 14.66 -71.89 -17.52
CA GLN A 78 13.46 -72.73 -17.69
C GLN A 78 13.76 -74.21 -17.26
N THR A 79 12.73 -74.94 -16.73
CA THR A 79 12.35 -76.38 -16.88
C THR A 79 13.41 -77.51 -16.85
N ASN A 80 13.22 -78.70 -16.22
CA ASN A 80 12.09 -79.65 -16.38
C ASN A 80 12.17 -80.88 -15.40
N GLY A 81 11.00 -81.47 -15.05
CA GLY A 81 10.68 -82.87 -14.61
C GLY A 81 11.51 -83.60 -13.53
N GLN A 82 11.00 -84.46 -12.64
CA GLN A 82 9.80 -85.31 -12.61
C GLN A 82 9.57 -85.88 -11.18
N ASN A 83 8.30 -86.20 -10.91
CA ASN A 83 7.67 -86.88 -9.74
C ASN A 83 8.26 -88.27 -9.40
N PRO A 84 8.00 -88.92 -8.23
CA PRO A 84 6.66 -89.42 -7.81
C PRO A 84 6.38 -89.30 -6.29
N GLY A 85 5.14 -89.25 -5.77
CA GLY A 85 4.09 -90.27 -5.81
C GLY A 85 4.08 -91.10 -4.51
N VAL A 86 3.20 -90.78 -3.56
CA VAL A 86 3.11 -91.42 -2.22
C VAL A 86 1.98 -92.46 -2.19
N GLN A 87 2.28 -93.68 -1.74
CA GLN A 87 1.32 -94.71 -1.32
C GLN A 87 1.64 -95.22 0.10
N LYS A 88 0.56 -95.49 0.85
CA LYS A 88 0.51 -96.08 2.20
C LYS A 88 0.87 -97.57 2.19
N GLN A 89 1.49 -98.09 3.27
CA GLN A 89 0.88 -99.04 4.22
C GLN A 89 1.87 -99.68 5.23
N ALA A 90 1.36 -99.79 6.47
CA ALA A 90 1.45 -100.93 7.39
C ALA A 90 2.66 -101.16 8.33
N ASN A 91 2.29 -101.14 9.62
CA ASN A 91 2.63 -102.04 10.75
C ASN A 91 4.04 -102.10 11.35
N GLY A 92 4.08 -101.91 12.68
CA GLY A 92 5.14 -102.41 13.55
C GLY A 92 5.11 -101.88 14.98
N GLN A 93 4.30 -102.53 15.85
CA GLN A 93 4.49 -102.78 17.30
C GLN A 93 4.76 -101.63 18.31
N ILE A 94 3.97 -101.67 19.40
CA ILE A 94 4.14 -100.93 20.67
C ILE A 94 4.32 -101.99 21.82
N PRO A 95 4.55 -101.63 23.10
CA PRO A 95 5.80 -101.65 23.87
C PRO A 95 5.77 -102.66 25.06
N ASP A 96 6.81 -102.66 25.90
CA ASP A 96 6.85 -103.36 27.21
C ASP A 96 7.60 -102.43 28.21
N ASN A 97 7.29 -102.28 29.49
CA ASN A 97 6.22 -102.83 30.35
C ASN A 97 6.18 -102.06 31.69
N GLN A 98 4.99 -102.04 32.32
CA GLN A 98 4.70 -102.15 33.78
C GLN A 98 5.19 -101.07 34.77
N ASP A 99 4.42 -100.62 35.78
CA ASP A 99 3.41 -101.30 36.61
C ASP A 99 2.36 -100.32 37.17
N ILE A 100 1.06 -100.65 37.14
CA ILE A 100 0.15 -100.53 38.31
C ILE A 100 -0.89 -101.67 38.25
N MET A 101 -1.01 -102.35 39.39
CA MET A 101 -1.72 -103.60 39.65
C MET A 101 -3.23 -103.61 39.39
N ILE A 102 -3.69 -104.73 38.81
CA ILE A 102 -5.09 -105.17 38.73
C ILE A 102 -5.48 -105.92 40.02
N ARG A 103 -6.54 -105.48 40.71
CA ARG A 103 -7.44 -106.41 41.43
C ARG A 103 -8.67 -106.65 40.58
N LYS A 104 -8.94 -107.92 40.27
CA LYS A 104 -10.11 -108.36 39.53
C LYS A 104 -11.20 -108.84 40.49
N LYS A 105 -12.43 -108.44 40.15
CA LYS A 105 -13.68 -109.22 40.21
C LYS A 105 -14.37 -109.37 41.58
N GLY A 106 -15.45 -108.61 41.73
CA GLY A 106 -16.53 -108.84 42.69
C GLY A 106 -17.85 -108.26 42.17
N GLU A 107 -18.75 -109.17 41.79
CA GLU A 107 -20.23 -109.04 41.81
C GLU A 107 -20.96 -108.03 40.90
N LYS A 108 -21.70 -108.59 39.92
CA LYS A 108 -22.82 -107.91 39.25
C LYS A 108 -23.95 -107.69 40.27
N LYS A 109 -24.12 -106.45 40.75
CA LYS A 109 -25.38 -106.00 41.36
C LYS A 109 -26.30 -105.42 40.28
N GLY A 110 -27.51 -105.98 40.16
CA GLY A 110 -28.52 -105.52 39.21
C GLY A 110 -28.95 -104.08 39.48
N MET A 111 -28.74 -103.19 38.51
CA MET A 111 -29.26 -101.81 38.54
C MET A 111 -30.79 -101.82 38.53
N SER A 112 -31.39 -101.12 39.50
CA SER A 112 -32.84 -100.92 39.60
C SER A 112 -33.38 -100.14 38.40
N LYS A 113 -34.67 -100.33 38.09
CA LYS A 113 -35.33 -99.77 36.89
C LYS A 113 -35.23 -98.23 36.76
N GLY A 114 -34.90 -97.51 37.83
CA GLY A 114 -34.65 -96.05 37.80
C GLY A 114 -33.31 -95.63 37.18
N ALA A 115 -32.26 -96.45 37.26
CA ALA A 115 -30.92 -96.09 36.74
C ALA A 115 -30.77 -96.30 35.22
N LYS A 116 -31.58 -97.19 34.61
CA LYS A 116 -31.57 -97.43 33.16
C LYS A 116 -32.33 -96.38 32.35
N ALA A 117 -33.34 -95.72 32.95
CA ALA A 117 -34.02 -94.57 32.34
C ALA A 117 -33.10 -93.34 32.32
N ALA A 118 -32.31 -93.12 33.37
CA ALA A 118 -31.32 -92.03 33.42
C ALA A 118 -30.22 -92.15 32.35
N LEU A 119 -29.75 -93.36 32.01
CA LEU A 119 -28.71 -93.59 30.99
C LEU A 119 -29.11 -93.28 29.53
N ILE A 120 -30.41 -93.19 29.23
CA ILE A 120 -30.93 -92.86 27.89
C ILE A 120 -31.45 -91.42 27.86
N ILE A 121 -32.07 -90.95 28.96
CA ILE A 121 -32.63 -89.60 29.06
C ILE A 121 -31.52 -88.55 29.15
N ILE A 122 -30.41 -88.81 29.85
CA ILE A 122 -29.28 -87.87 29.96
C ILE A 122 -28.63 -87.55 28.61
N PRO A 123 -28.25 -88.52 27.75
CA PRO A 123 -27.67 -88.19 26.43
C PRO A 123 -28.67 -87.53 25.49
N ILE A 124 -29.97 -87.85 25.55
CA ILE A 124 -31.01 -87.15 24.76
C ILE A 124 -31.18 -85.71 25.24
N LEU A 125 -31.18 -85.46 26.55
CA LEU A 125 -31.22 -84.10 27.11
C LEU A 125 -29.95 -83.31 26.79
N VAL A 126 -28.78 -83.97 26.75
CA VAL A 126 -27.52 -83.35 26.32
C VAL A 126 -27.55 -83.02 24.82
N VAL A 127 -28.04 -83.92 23.96
CA VAL A 127 -28.19 -83.64 22.52
C VAL A 127 -29.23 -82.55 22.26
N ALA A 128 -30.35 -82.55 22.99
CA ALA A 128 -31.35 -81.48 22.91
C ALA A 128 -30.79 -80.14 23.42
N ALA A 129 -30.02 -80.14 24.51
CA ALA A 129 -29.34 -78.95 25.01
C ALA A 129 -28.29 -78.43 24.02
N ILE A 130 -27.51 -79.31 23.38
CA ILE A 130 -26.56 -78.96 22.32
C ILE A 130 -27.31 -78.40 21.09
N ALA A 131 -28.44 -78.99 20.71
CA ALA A 131 -29.26 -78.51 19.59
C ALA A 131 -29.86 -77.11 19.89
N VAL A 132 -30.32 -76.88 21.12
CA VAL A 132 -30.81 -75.56 21.56
C VAL A 132 -29.68 -74.53 21.59
N LEU A 133 -28.49 -74.89 22.10
CA LEU A 133 -27.31 -74.02 22.05
C LEU A 133 -26.86 -73.74 20.60
N ALA A 134 -26.92 -74.73 19.70
CA ALA A 134 -26.58 -74.54 18.30
C ALA A 134 -27.52 -73.56 17.59
N VAL A 135 -28.83 -73.62 17.86
CA VAL A 135 -29.81 -72.66 17.31
C VAL A 135 -29.52 -71.23 17.76
N ILE A 136 -29.00 -71.04 18.98
CA ILE A 136 -28.68 -69.71 19.53
C ILE A 136 -27.32 -69.19 19.01
N TYR A 137 -26.28 -70.03 18.99
CA TYR A 137 -24.92 -69.57 18.71
C TYR A 137 -24.55 -69.59 17.22
N VAL A 138 -25.07 -70.51 16.40
CA VAL A 138 -24.74 -70.58 14.96
C VAL A 138 -25.08 -69.28 14.20
N PRO A 139 -26.25 -68.63 14.41
CA PRO A 139 -26.54 -67.34 13.80
C PRO A 139 -25.58 -66.23 14.25
N LYS A 140 -25.18 -66.22 15.53
CA LYS A 140 -24.21 -65.25 16.07
C LYS A 140 -22.83 -65.44 15.44
N PHE A 141 -22.37 -66.68 15.27
CA PHE A 141 -21.12 -66.97 14.55
C PHE A 141 -21.16 -66.52 13.09
N ARG A 142 -22.29 -66.71 12.38
CA ARG A 142 -22.43 -66.24 10.99
C ARG A 142 -22.36 -64.71 10.90
N LYS A 143 -23.15 -64.00 11.71
CA LYS A 143 -23.13 -62.53 11.76
C LYS A 143 -21.76 -61.99 12.15
N TYR A 144 -21.07 -62.64 13.09
CA TYR A 144 -19.71 -62.26 13.45
C TYR A 144 -18.74 -62.40 12.29
N ASN A 145 -18.78 -63.52 11.56
CA ASN A 145 -17.93 -63.71 10.39
C ASN A 145 -18.29 -62.74 9.26
N GLU A 146 -19.58 -62.42 9.08
CA GLU A 146 -20.03 -61.39 8.15
C GLU A 146 -19.44 -60.01 8.50
N ALA A 147 -19.41 -59.65 9.78
CA ALA A 147 -18.78 -58.41 10.23
C ALA A 147 -17.25 -58.41 9.97
N GLU A 148 -16.56 -59.54 10.13
CA GLU A 148 -15.14 -59.67 9.75
C GLU A 148 -14.94 -59.53 8.24
N ASP A 149 -15.78 -60.17 7.43
CA ASP A 149 -15.73 -60.05 5.97
C ASP A 149 -15.96 -58.61 5.52
N LEU A 150 -16.91 -57.90 6.15
CA LEU A 150 -17.15 -56.48 5.91
C LEU A 150 -15.95 -55.60 6.30
N MET A 151 -15.24 -55.93 7.39
CA MET A 151 -13.98 -55.26 7.75
C MET A 151 -12.92 -55.42 6.65
N THR A 152 -12.76 -56.62 6.08
CA THR A 152 -11.82 -56.84 4.97
C THR A 152 -12.21 -56.11 3.68
N GLN A 153 -13.49 -55.83 3.49
CA GLN A 153 -14.01 -55.03 2.37
C GLN A 153 -13.92 -53.51 2.63
N GLY A 154 -13.44 -53.08 3.81
CA GLY A 154 -13.41 -51.68 4.22
C GLY A 154 -14.78 -51.09 4.58
N LYS A 155 -15.82 -51.91 4.71
CA LYS A 155 -17.18 -51.50 5.11
C LYS A 155 -17.32 -51.43 6.62
N VAL A 156 -16.48 -50.60 7.24
CA VAL A 156 -16.32 -50.54 8.69
C VAL A 156 -17.60 -50.14 9.44
N GLU A 157 -18.41 -49.23 8.88
CA GLU A 157 -19.67 -48.78 9.50
C GLU A 157 -20.71 -49.91 9.58
N GLU A 158 -20.84 -50.72 8.51
CA GLU A 158 -21.71 -51.90 8.47
C GLU A 158 -21.22 -52.96 9.47
N ALA A 159 -19.90 -53.22 9.49
CA ALA A 159 -19.30 -54.16 10.43
C ALA A 159 -19.50 -53.74 11.90
N VAL A 160 -19.28 -52.47 12.23
CA VAL A 160 -19.48 -51.92 13.58
C VAL A 160 -20.92 -52.07 14.04
N THR A 161 -21.89 -51.85 13.15
CA THR A 161 -23.32 -52.06 13.45
C THR A 161 -23.59 -53.50 13.85
N ILE A 162 -23.08 -54.47 13.09
CA ILE A 162 -23.24 -55.90 13.40
C ILE A 162 -22.54 -56.26 14.71
N TYR A 163 -21.35 -55.73 14.98
CA TYR A 163 -20.64 -55.97 16.23
C TYR A 163 -21.42 -55.43 17.45
N LYS A 164 -22.01 -54.23 17.33
CA LYS A 164 -22.87 -53.66 18.38
C LYS A 164 -24.11 -54.54 18.64
N ASP A 165 -24.76 -55.03 17.57
CA ASP A 165 -25.90 -55.95 17.67
C ASP A 165 -25.56 -57.28 18.36
N LEU A 166 -24.32 -57.75 18.22
CA LEU A 166 -23.85 -59.02 18.80
C LEU A 166 -23.53 -58.92 20.30
N GLY A 167 -23.29 -57.71 20.82
CA GLY A 167 -23.00 -57.46 22.23
C GLY A 167 -21.80 -58.27 22.75
N ASP A 168 -21.95 -58.98 23.87
CA ASP A 168 -20.86 -59.73 24.51
C ASP A 168 -20.49 -61.06 23.79
N PHE A 169 -20.96 -61.28 22.56
CA PHE A 169 -20.56 -62.46 21.80
C PHE A 169 -19.14 -62.29 21.27
N LYS A 170 -18.20 -63.13 21.75
CA LYS A 170 -16.76 -63.01 21.47
C LYS A 170 -16.25 -61.61 21.85
N ASP A 171 -15.42 -60.98 21.02
CA ASP A 171 -14.91 -59.61 21.16
C ASP A 171 -15.78 -58.58 20.44
N SER A 172 -17.04 -58.90 20.08
CA SER A 172 -17.93 -57.99 19.33
C SER A 172 -18.19 -56.69 20.09
N TYR A 173 -18.35 -56.75 21.41
CA TYR A 173 -18.53 -55.55 22.22
C TYR A 173 -17.34 -54.59 22.08
N ILE A 174 -16.11 -55.09 22.16
CA ILE A 174 -14.87 -54.30 22.03
C ILE A 174 -14.74 -53.76 20.60
N LYS A 175 -14.98 -54.60 19.59
CA LYS A 175 -14.94 -54.22 18.17
C LYS A 175 -15.97 -53.16 17.82
N GLY A 176 -17.21 -53.33 18.27
CA GLY A 176 -18.31 -52.39 18.04
C GLY A 176 -18.13 -51.07 18.79
N ASN A 177 -17.41 -51.07 19.91
CA ASN A 177 -17.14 -49.87 20.72
C ASN A 177 -15.73 -49.30 20.48
N GLY A 178 -15.25 -49.37 19.23
CA GLY A 178 -14.11 -48.59 18.75
C GLY A 178 -12.99 -49.42 18.14
N ALA A 179 -12.73 -50.65 18.60
CA ALA A 179 -11.57 -51.39 18.11
C ALA A 179 -11.63 -51.73 16.60
N ALA A 180 -12.84 -51.86 16.03
CA ALA A 180 -12.99 -52.00 14.57
C ALA A 180 -12.60 -50.70 13.84
N TYR A 181 -13.04 -49.54 14.31
CA TYR A 181 -12.64 -48.25 13.75
C TYR A 181 -11.12 -48.03 13.86
N TYR A 182 -10.52 -48.36 15.01
CA TYR A 182 -9.08 -48.27 15.20
C TYR A 182 -8.32 -49.13 14.19
N ARG A 183 -8.70 -50.41 14.04
CA ARG A 183 -8.06 -51.31 13.07
C ARG A 183 -8.17 -50.81 11.64
N TYR A 184 -9.32 -50.26 11.26
CA TYR A 184 -9.49 -49.69 9.93
C TYR A 184 -8.63 -48.42 9.72
N ALA A 185 -8.56 -47.56 10.73
CA ALA A 185 -7.71 -46.37 10.71
C ALA A 185 -6.22 -46.71 10.57
N VAL A 186 -5.74 -47.79 11.20
CA VAL A 186 -4.36 -48.29 11.04
C VAL A 186 -4.06 -48.64 9.58
N GLU A 187 -4.99 -49.27 8.86
CA GLU A 187 -4.79 -49.61 7.44
C GLU A 187 -4.79 -48.35 6.56
N LEU A 188 -5.68 -47.39 6.83
CA LEU A 188 -5.68 -46.09 6.16
C LEU A 188 -4.38 -45.30 6.38
N GLU A 189 -3.85 -45.31 7.60
CA GLU A 189 -2.57 -44.69 7.95
C GLU A 189 -1.41 -45.31 7.17
N LYS A 190 -1.36 -46.66 7.06
CA LYS A 190 -0.37 -47.37 6.24
C LYS A 190 -0.44 -47.03 4.76
N ASP A 191 -1.65 -46.80 4.25
CA ASP A 191 -1.89 -46.35 2.87
C ASP A 191 -1.55 -44.86 2.66
N GLY A 192 -1.13 -44.14 3.70
CA GLY A 192 -0.84 -42.71 3.65
C GLY A 192 -2.09 -41.83 3.60
N ARG A 193 -3.28 -42.39 3.81
CA ARG A 193 -4.56 -41.65 3.83
C ARG A 193 -4.79 -41.00 5.20
N ASN A 194 -3.85 -40.15 5.61
CA ASN A 194 -3.75 -39.58 6.95
C ASN A 194 -5.03 -38.87 7.41
N LEU A 195 -5.67 -38.07 6.54
CA LEU A 195 -6.89 -37.34 6.91
C LEU A 195 -8.05 -38.31 7.22
N GLU A 196 -8.23 -39.33 6.38
CA GLU A 196 -9.28 -40.33 6.58
C GLU A 196 -8.99 -41.21 7.80
N ALA A 197 -7.72 -41.60 8.00
CA ALA A 197 -7.29 -42.32 9.19
C ALA A 197 -7.61 -41.52 10.46
N ALA A 198 -7.35 -40.22 10.48
CA ALA A 198 -7.63 -39.33 11.62
C ALA A 198 -9.13 -39.32 11.98
N GLU A 199 -10.02 -39.24 10.99
CA GLU A 199 -11.47 -39.28 11.21
C GLU A 199 -11.91 -40.62 11.84
N TYR A 200 -11.36 -41.75 11.40
CA TYR A 200 -11.69 -43.06 11.97
C TYR A 200 -11.05 -43.31 13.34
N TYR A 201 -9.84 -42.81 13.59
CA TYR A 201 -9.26 -42.81 14.94
C TYR A 201 -10.11 -41.97 15.90
N LYS A 202 -10.60 -40.80 15.47
CA LYS A 202 -11.51 -39.96 16.26
C LYS A 202 -12.86 -40.65 16.53
N LYS A 203 -13.43 -41.36 15.54
CA LYS A 203 -14.62 -42.20 15.73
C LYS A 203 -14.36 -43.34 16.72
N SER A 204 -13.19 -43.97 16.65
CA SER A 204 -12.75 -44.99 17.60
C SER A 204 -12.70 -44.43 19.02
N ALA A 205 -11.98 -43.34 19.21
CA ALA A 205 -11.77 -42.69 20.49
C ALA A 205 -13.11 -42.29 21.15
N ASN A 206 -14.00 -41.66 20.39
CA ASN A 206 -15.34 -41.30 20.87
C ASN A 206 -16.17 -42.53 21.27
N SER A 207 -16.08 -43.63 20.51
CA SER A 207 -16.82 -44.86 20.82
C SER A 207 -16.27 -45.57 22.06
N MET A 208 -14.94 -45.62 22.21
CA MET A 208 -14.26 -46.18 23.37
C MET A 208 -14.58 -45.38 24.63
N LYS A 209 -14.47 -44.05 24.56
CA LYS A 209 -14.80 -43.15 25.67
C LYS A 209 -16.25 -43.31 26.14
N ALA A 210 -17.19 -43.41 25.19
CA ALA A 210 -18.58 -43.68 25.55
C ALA A 210 -18.72 -45.00 26.32
N ALA A 211 -18.06 -46.07 25.89
CA ALA A 211 -18.09 -47.36 26.58
C ALA A 211 -17.40 -47.34 27.96
N GLU A 212 -16.30 -46.58 28.10
CA GLU A 212 -15.59 -46.33 29.36
C GLU A 212 -16.50 -45.61 30.37
N ASP A 213 -17.20 -44.55 29.93
CA ASP A 213 -18.12 -43.75 30.76
C ASP A 213 -19.30 -44.58 31.28
N TYR A 214 -19.76 -45.59 30.52
CA TYR A 214 -20.80 -46.52 30.95
C TYR A 214 -20.33 -47.58 31.97
N GLY A 215 -19.05 -47.56 32.39
CA GLY A 215 -18.50 -48.47 33.41
C GLY A 215 -18.38 -49.92 32.95
N ARG A 216 -18.50 -50.16 31.64
CA ARG A 216 -18.43 -51.48 31.00
C ARG A 216 -17.14 -51.56 30.20
N SER A 217 -16.01 -51.31 30.87
CA SER A 217 -14.71 -51.75 30.36
C SER A 217 -14.66 -53.27 30.50
N GLY A 218 -14.43 -54.01 29.42
CA GLY A 218 -14.09 -55.44 29.53
C GLY A 218 -12.94 -55.65 30.51
N ASP A 219 -12.77 -56.87 31.04
CA ASP A 219 -11.68 -57.21 31.98
C ASP A 219 -10.35 -56.59 31.51
N LYS A 220 -9.91 -55.55 32.23
CA LYS A 220 -8.77 -54.72 31.84
C LYS A 220 -7.50 -55.56 31.86
N ASN A 221 -7.06 -56.05 30.70
CA ASN A 221 -5.65 -56.30 30.48
C ASN A 221 -4.97 -54.95 30.27
N SER A 222 -3.83 -54.71 30.91
CA SER A 222 -3.10 -53.42 30.88
C SER A 222 -2.56 -53.00 29.50
N ASP A 223 -2.77 -53.84 28.48
CA ASP A 223 -2.17 -53.72 27.14
C ASP A 223 -3.24 -53.41 26.07
N GLU A 224 -4.48 -53.12 26.47
CA GLU A 224 -5.60 -52.81 25.57
C GLU A 224 -5.66 -51.31 25.27
N ILE A 225 -5.72 -50.96 23.97
CA ILE A 225 -5.82 -49.58 23.46
C ILE A 225 -7.04 -48.88 24.09
N ASP A 226 -6.82 -47.72 24.70
CA ASP A 226 -7.88 -46.93 25.31
C ASP A 226 -8.33 -45.74 24.43
N SER A 227 -9.35 -45.01 24.91
CA SER A 227 -9.84 -43.83 24.18
C SER A 227 -8.79 -42.73 24.03
N SER A 228 -7.85 -42.60 24.98
CA SER A 228 -6.76 -41.62 24.93
C SER A 228 -5.78 -41.96 23.83
N ASP A 229 -5.35 -43.22 23.74
CA ASP A 229 -4.46 -43.69 22.67
C ASP A 229 -5.05 -43.42 21.28
N ALA A 230 -6.37 -43.61 21.14
CA ALA A 230 -7.08 -43.35 19.89
C ALA A 230 -7.20 -41.85 19.57
N PHE A 231 -7.38 -40.97 20.56
CA PHE A 231 -7.33 -39.52 20.35
C PHE A 231 -5.92 -39.08 19.95
N ASP A 232 -4.87 -39.54 20.64
CA ASP A 232 -3.48 -39.24 20.32
C ASP A 232 -3.13 -39.66 18.89
N LYS A 233 -3.65 -40.81 18.44
CA LYS A 233 -3.52 -41.28 17.06
C LYS A 233 -4.28 -40.42 16.05
N ALA A 234 -5.49 -39.96 16.40
CA ALA A 234 -6.23 -39.03 15.56
C ALA A 234 -5.46 -37.72 15.36
N ASP A 235 -4.96 -37.14 16.46
CA ASP A 235 -4.20 -35.89 16.43
C ASP A 235 -2.90 -36.03 15.63
N GLN A 236 -2.18 -37.15 15.78
CA GLN A 236 -1.02 -37.48 14.96
C GLN A 236 -1.36 -37.53 13.47
N CYS A 237 -2.46 -38.18 13.10
CA CYS A 237 -2.88 -38.31 11.71
C CYS A 237 -3.34 -36.97 11.12
N TYR A 238 -4.06 -36.14 11.89
CA TYR A 238 -4.41 -34.78 11.48
C TYR A 238 -3.16 -33.92 11.24
N TYR A 239 -2.13 -34.04 12.09
CA TYR A 239 -0.87 -33.34 11.89
C TYR A 239 -0.19 -33.76 10.58
N ASN A 240 -0.08 -35.06 10.32
CA ASN A 240 0.52 -35.57 9.08
C ASN A 240 -0.28 -35.11 7.85
N ALA A 241 -1.62 -35.17 7.91
CA ALA A 241 -2.49 -34.64 6.87
C ALA A 241 -2.27 -33.14 6.63
N GLY A 242 -2.11 -32.35 7.70
CA GLY A 242 -1.77 -30.93 7.62
C GLY A 242 -0.44 -30.69 6.90
N MET A 243 0.58 -31.50 7.19
CA MET A 243 1.87 -31.44 6.51
C MET A 243 1.76 -31.78 5.01
N ASP A 244 1.01 -32.83 4.67
CA ASP A 244 0.76 -33.23 3.29
C ASP A 244 0.06 -32.11 2.49
N GLN A 245 -0.98 -31.50 3.08
CA GLN A 245 -1.72 -30.40 2.46
C GLN A 245 -0.88 -29.12 2.36
N MET A 246 -0.06 -28.82 3.37
CA MET A 246 0.85 -27.66 3.33
C MET A 246 1.88 -27.82 2.21
N ASN A 247 2.44 -29.01 2.02
CA ASN A 247 3.37 -29.33 0.92
C ASN A 247 2.70 -29.24 -0.45
N ALA A 248 1.40 -29.53 -0.53
CA ALA A 248 0.59 -29.35 -1.73
C ALA A 248 0.16 -27.89 -1.99
N ALA A 249 0.54 -26.96 -1.11
CA ALA A 249 0.08 -25.56 -1.10
C ALA A 249 -1.45 -25.39 -0.95
N SER A 250 -2.14 -26.42 -0.45
CA SER A 250 -3.56 -26.40 -0.07
C SER A 250 -3.72 -25.82 1.33
N TYR A 251 -3.37 -24.53 1.50
CA TYR A 251 -3.21 -23.93 2.82
C TYR A 251 -4.47 -23.93 3.68
N ASP A 252 -5.66 -23.77 3.09
CA ASP A 252 -6.92 -23.82 3.85
C ASP A 252 -7.18 -25.20 4.45
N SER A 253 -6.98 -26.26 3.66
CA SER A 253 -7.08 -27.65 4.14
C SER A 253 -5.99 -27.99 5.16
N ALA A 254 -4.78 -27.45 4.98
CA ALA A 254 -3.70 -27.62 5.94
C ALA A 254 -4.04 -26.95 7.29
N ILE A 255 -4.56 -25.72 7.26
CA ILE A 255 -4.98 -24.98 8.47
C ILE A 255 -6.06 -25.76 9.22
N GLU A 256 -7.07 -26.30 8.53
CA GLU A 256 -8.13 -27.10 9.15
C GLU A 256 -7.56 -28.37 9.80
N ALA A 257 -6.68 -29.10 9.10
CA ALA A 257 -6.06 -30.30 9.63
C ALA A 257 -5.18 -30.00 10.86
N PHE A 258 -4.35 -28.95 10.84
CA PHE A 258 -3.56 -28.56 12.01
C PHE A 258 -4.42 -28.08 13.17
N LYS A 259 -5.55 -27.38 12.93
CA LYS A 259 -6.51 -27.05 13.99
C LYS A 259 -7.10 -28.30 14.64
N ASN A 260 -7.42 -29.32 13.84
CA ASN A 260 -7.94 -30.60 14.33
C ASN A 260 -6.90 -31.42 15.09
N ALA A 261 -5.61 -31.29 14.77
CA ALA A 261 -4.51 -31.88 15.53
C ALA A 261 -4.30 -31.22 16.92
N GLY A 262 -4.98 -30.11 17.20
CA GLY A 262 -5.02 -29.48 18.51
C GLY A 262 -3.63 -29.11 19.04
N THR A 263 -3.27 -29.65 20.20
CA THR A 263 -1.98 -29.39 20.85
C THR A 263 -0.90 -30.41 20.49
N TYR A 264 -1.14 -31.29 19.53
CA TYR A 264 -0.14 -32.26 19.10
C TYR A 264 1.02 -31.55 18.40
N LYS A 265 2.24 -31.73 18.95
CA LYS A 265 3.47 -31.08 18.47
C LYS A 265 3.31 -29.55 18.32
N ASP A 266 3.73 -29.01 17.19
CA ASP A 266 3.73 -27.60 16.81
C ASP A 266 2.51 -27.23 15.93
N SER A 267 1.38 -27.96 16.04
CA SER A 267 0.19 -27.74 15.20
C SER A 267 -0.30 -26.29 15.20
N SER A 268 -0.36 -25.64 16.37
CA SER A 268 -0.73 -24.22 16.48
C SER A 268 0.23 -23.31 15.70
N ASP A 269 1.53 -23.58 15.74
CA ASP A 269 2.54 -22.83 14.98
C ASP A 269 2.40 -23.09 13.48
N LYS A 270 2.05 -24.33 13.09
CA LYS A 270 1.77 -24.70 11.69
C LYS A 270 0.54 -24.01 11.12
N VAL A 271 -0.48 -23.74 11.92
CA VAL A 271 -1.63 -22.91 11.49
C VAL A 271 -1.15 -21.51 11.10
N ILE A 272 -0.28 -20.90 11.90
CA ILE A 272 0.28 -19.57 11.61
C ILE A 272 1.18 -19.63 10.36
N GLU A 273 2.05 -20.65 10.25
CA GLU A 273 2.92 -20.86 9.08
C GLU A 273 2.11 -21.00 7.78
N CYS A 274 1.05 -21.81 7.78
CA CYS A 274 0.18 -21.99 6.61
C CYS A 274 -0.58 -20.71 6.26
N THR A 275 -1.05 -19.97 7.27
CA THR A 275 -1.75 -18.69 7.08
C THR A 275 -0.81 -17.66 6.45
N TYR A 276 0.45 -17.60 6.91
CA TYR A 276 1.49 -16.78 6.30
C TYR A 276 1.80 -17.19 4.86
N LYS A 277 2.01 -18.49 4.58
CA LYS A 277 2.26 -18.98 3.21
C LYS A 277 1.08 -18.72 2.27
N LYS A 278 -0.16 -18.79 2.75
CA LYS A 278 -1.36 -18.39 2.01
C LYS A 278 -1.29 -16.92 1.60
N ALA A 279 -0.92 -16.02 2.52
CA ALA A 279 -0.73 -14.61 2.19
C ALA A 279 0.37 -14.41 1.14
N GLN A 280 1.50 -15.14 1.24
CA GLN A 280 2.56 -15.08 0.21
C GLN A 280 2.06 -15.49 -1.18
N ALA A 281 1.22 -16.53 -1.26
CA ALA A 281 0.62 -16.95 -2.52
C ALA A 281 -0.30 -15.86 -3.12
N LEU A 282 -1.09 -15.18 -2.27
CA LEU A 282 -1.93 -14.04 -2.69
C LEU A 282 -1.09 -12.85 -3.18
N ILE A 283 0.04 -12.55 -2.54
CA ILE A 283 0.99 -11.56 -3.06
C ILE A 283 1.51 -11.95 -4.45
N GLY A 284 1.86 -13.23 -4.63
CA GLY A 284 2.33 -13.77 -5.91
C GLY A 284 1.29 -13.66 -7.03
N SER A 285 -0.01 -13.78 -6.71
CA SER A 285 -1.12 -13.56 -7.65
C SER A 285 -1.53 -12.09 -7.77
N LYS A 286 -0.86 -11.17 -7.06
CA LYS A 286 -1.18 -9.75 -6.93
C LYS A 286 -2.55 -9.46 -6.30
N ASP A 287 -3.13 -10.43 -5.60
CA ASP A 287 -4.29 -10.22 -4.75
C ASP A 287 -3.83 -9.57 -3.44
N TYR A 288 -3.47 -8.29 -3.53
CA TYR A 288 -2.97 -7.53 -2.38
C TYR A 288 -4.05 -7.31 -1.32
N ASP A 289 -5.32 -7.26 -1.71
CA ASP A 289 -6.43 -7.11 -0.76
C ASP A 289 -6.57 -8.34 0.13
N GLY A 290 -6.62 -9.54 -0.46
CA GLY A 290 -6.64 -10.78 0.32
C GLY A 290 -5.36 -10.96 1.14
N ALA A 291 -4.20 -10.59 0.61
CA ALA A 291 -2.94 -10.66 1.36
C ALA A 291 -2.93 -9.72 2.58
N ILE A 292 -3.38 -8.47 2.42
CA ILE A 292 -3.47 -7.47 3.51
C ILE A 292 -4.41 -7.97 4.60
N GLU A 293 -5.58 -8.52 4.22
CA GLU A 293 -6.56 -9.06 5.17
C GLU A 293 -5.91 -10.13 6.06
N ILE A 294 -5.22 -11.10 5.45
CA ILE A 294 -4.58 -12.18 6.19
C ILE A 294 -3.42 -11.66 7.03
N LEU A 295 -2.49 -10.90 6.44
CA LEU A 295 -1.28 -10.43 7.14
C LEU A 295 -1.61 -9.52 8.34
N SER A 296 -2.70 -8.75 8.27
CA SER A 296 -3.14 -7.89 9.37
C SER A 296 -3.62 -8.68 10.59
N THR A 297 -3.91 -9.98 10.45
CA THR A 297 -4.31 -10.85 11.57
C THR A 297 -3.13 -11.55 12.25
N ILE A 298 -1.93 -11.48 11.68
CA ILE A 298 -0.74 -12.14 12.22
C ILE A 298 0.16 -11.08 12.88
N GLU A 299 0.29 -11.09 14.20
CA GLU A 299 1.01 -10.02 14.92
C GLU A 299 2.54 -10.18 14.86
N ASP A 300 3.06 -11.28 15.42
CA ASP A 300 4.50 -11.49 15.62
C ASP A 300 4.94 -12.83 15.01
N TYR A 301 4.97 -12.89 13.67
CA TYR A 301 5.49 -14.04 12.92
C TYR A 301 6.36 -13.59 11.75
N SER A 302 7.56 -14.17 11.63
CA SER A 302 8.51 -13.93 10.53
C SER A 302 8.69 -12.42 10.24
N ASP A 303 8.46 -12.03 8.99
CA ASP A 303 8.57 -10.69 8.40
C ASP A 303 7.20 -10.14 8.01
N VAL A 304 6.11 -10.60 8.65
CA VAL A 304 4.73 -10.18 8.34
C VAL A 304 4.57 -8.68 8.28
N LYS A 305 5.12 -7.93 9.25
CA LYS A 305 5.05 -6.45 9.27
C LYS A 305 5.66 -5.84 8.00
N ASN A 306 6.77 -6.40 7.51
CA ASN A 306 7.42 -5.97 6.28
C ASN A 306 6.61 -6.38 5.04
N LEU A 307 6.09 -7.61 4.99
CA LEU A 307 5.22 -8.04 3.88
C LEU A 307 3.94 -7.20 3.79
N LEU A 308 3.31 -6.88 4.92
CA LEU A 308 2.11 -6.05 4.98
C LEU A 308 2.41 -4.65 4.43
N ALA A 309 3.51 -4.05 4.88
CA ALA A 309 4.02 -2.78 4.37
C ALA A 309 4.25 -2.83 2.84
N GLN A 310 4.87 -3.89 2.32
CA GLN A 310 5.06 -4.11 0.88
C GLN A 310 3.75 -4.30 0.11
N CYS A 311 2.76 -5.00 0.69
CA CYS A 311 1.45 -5.19 0.05
C CYS A 311 0.75 -3.85 -0.15
N TYR A 312 0.73 -3.00 0.88
CA TYR A 312 0.22 -1.64 0.76
C TYR A 312 0.97 -0.84 -0.32
N TYR A 313 2.31 -0.92 -0.35
CA TYR A 313 3.12 -0.23 -1.38
C TYR A 313 2.76 -0.68 -2.81
N ASN A 314 2.69 -1.99 -3.02
CA ASN A 314 2.43 -2.57 -4.33
C ASN A 314 1.00 -2.28 -4.79
N LYS A 315 0.02 -2.36 -3.89
CA LYS A 315 -1.36 -1.95 -4.18
C LYS A 315 -1.43 -0.46 -4.53
N GLY A 316 -0.75 0.40 -3.77
CA GLY A 316 -0.62 1.83 -4.09
C GLY A 316 -0.03 2.08 -5.48
N SER A 317 0.96 1.28 -5.87
CA SER A 317 1.59 1.36 -7.19
C SER A 317 0.67 0.99 -8.34
N GLU A 318 -0.17 -0.03 -8.19
CA GLU A 318 -1.17 -0.38 -9.21
C GLU A 318 -2.28 0.67 -9.30
N LEU A 319 -2.72 1.22 -8.16
CA LEU A 319 -3.70 2.32 -8.11
C LEU A 319 -3.16 3.60 -8.77
N LEU A 320 -1.90 3.93 -8.54
CA LEU A 320 -1.23 5.09 -9.17
C LEU A 320 -1.19 4.93 -10.69
N LYS A 321 -0.81 3.76 -11.20
CA LYS A 321 -0.83 3.46 -12.66
C LYS A 321 -2.24 3.56 -13.24
N ALA A 322 -3.25 3.22 -12.46
CA ALA A 322 -4.66 3.33 -12.85
C ALA A 322 -5.22 4.77 -12.74
N GLY A 323 -4.43 5.76 -12.33
CA GLY A 323 -4.87 7.15 -12.15
C GLY A 323 -5.74 7.39 -10.91
N LYS A 324 -5.84 6.39 -10.02
CA LYS A 324 -6.62 6.48 -8.77
C LYS A 324 -5.77 7.10 -7.66
N TYR A 325 -5.45 8.39 -7.80
CA TYR A 325 -4.43 9.06 -6.99
C TYR A 325 -4.74 9.12 -5.49
N ASP A 326 -6.01 9.32 -5.10
CA ASP A 326 -6.39 9.36 -3.68
C ASP A 326 -6.27 7.97 -3.03
N GLU A 327 -6.79 6.94 -3.68
CA GLU A 327 -6.67 5.54 -3.21
C GLU A 327 -5.19 5.14 -3.13
N ALA A 328 -4.37 5.53 -4.12
CA ALA A 328 -2.94 5.27 -4.13
C ALA A 328 -2.21 5.97 -2.97
N TYR A 329 -2.53 7.25 -2.71
CA TYR A 329 -1.98 8.01 -1.59
C TYR A 329 -2.26 7.32 -0.24
N ASP A 330 -3.50 6.87 -0.02
CA ASP A 330 -3.89 6.16 1.20
C ASP A 330 -3.11 4.86 1.37
N MET A 331 -2.89 4.10 0.28
CA MET A 331 -2.10 2.87 0.36
C MET A 331 -0.62 3.15 0.64
N TYR A 332 0.00 4.13 -0.03
CA TYR A 332 1.40 4.48 0.25
C TYR A 332 1.61 5.00 1.68
N THR A 333 0.70 5.82 2.20
CA THR A 333 0.82 6.32 3.57
C THR A 333 0.67 5.24 4.62
N LYS A 334 -0.17 4.22 4.38
CA LYS A 334 -0.28 3.02 5.25
C LYS A 334 0.92 2.09 5.17
N SER A 335 1.64 2.12 4.05
CA SER A 335 2.75 1.21 3.79
C SER A 335 3.95 1.47 4.69
N GLU A 336 4.33 2.74 4.89
CA GLU A 336 5.59 3.13 5.55
C GLU A 336 6.86 2.43 5.00
N TYR A 337 6.78 1.86 3.79
CA TYR A 337 7.86 1.12 3.14
C TYR A 337 8.64 1.96 2.15
N ASP A 338 9.96 1.80 2.11
CA ASP A 338 10.86 2.37 1.11
C ASP A 338 10.66 3.89 0.91
N ASP A 339 10.29 4.33 -0.29
CA ASP A 339 10.13 5.73 -0.66
C ASP A 339 8.68 6.23 -0.57
N TYR A 340 7.85 5.61 0.28
CA TYR A 340 6.41 5.87 0.35
C TYR A 340 6.04 7.37 0.43
N LYS A 341 6.82 8.21 1.14
CA LYS A 341 6.57 9.65 1.22
C LYS A 341 6.72 10.35 -0.13
N LYS A 342 7.69 9.93 -0.93
CA LYS A 342 7.89 10.42 -2.30
C LYS A 342 6.76 9.94 -3.20
N LYS A 343 6.34 8.69 -3.07
CA LYS A 343 5.21 8.13 -3.85
C LYS A 343 3.86 8.75 -3.49
N ALA A 344 3.62 9.02 -2.22
CA ALA A 344 2.47 9.78 -1.76
C ALA A 344 2.49 11.21 -2.35
N SER A 345 3.65 11.88 -2.36
CA SER A 345 3.82 13.20 -2.98
C SER A 345 3.63 13.16 -4.51
N GLU A 346 4.07 12.09 -5.17
CA GLU A 346 3.81 11.85 -6.59
C GLU A 346 2.30 11.75 -6.87
N CYS A 347 1.52 11.06 -6.02
CA CYS A 347 0.07 11.00 -6.16
C CYS A 347 -0.57 12.40 -6.10
N ILE A 348 -0.18 13.22 -5.11
CA ILE A 348 -0.67 14.61 -4.98
C ILE A 348 -0.31 15.43 -6.22
N TYR A 349 0.94 15.32 -6.69
CA TYR A 349 1.43 16.06 -7.84
C TYR A 349 0.69 15.70 -9.13
N GLN A 350 0.46 14.41 -9.39
CA GLN A 350 -0.26 13.95 -10.58
C GLN A 350 -1.72 14.39 -10.54
N LYS A 351 -2.40 14.27 -9.37
CA LYS A 351 -3.76 14.78 -9.18
C LYS A 351 -3.87 16.29 -9.39
N ALA A 352 -2.88 17.07 -8.94
CA ALA A 352 -2.80 18.50 -9.20
C ALA A 352 -2.72 18.80 -10.71
N GLY A 353 -2.01 17.96 -11.46
CA GLY A 353 -1.95 18.02 -12.92
C GLY A 353 -3.30 17.82 -13.61
N GLU A 354 -4.15 16.91 -13.10
CA GLU A 354 -5.51 16.73 -13.63
C GLU A 354 -6.38 17.97 -13.40
N TYR A 355 -6.38 18.53 -12.17
CA TYR A 355 -7.06 19.81 -11.91
C TYR A 355 -6.58 20.92 -12.85
N TYR A 356 -5.28 20.98 -13.14
CA TYR A 356 -4.73 21.96 -14.07
C TYR A 356 -5.26 21.77 -15.50
N LYS A 357 -5.31 20.53 -16.01
CA LYS A 357 -5.85 20.21 -17.35
C LYS A 357 -7.33 20.58 -17.45
N GLU A 358 -8.08 20.37 -16.37
CA GLU A 358 -9.49 20.77 -16.24
C GLU A 358 -9.69 22.29 -16.07
N LYS A 359 -8.59 23.07 -16.00
CA LYS A 359 -8.57 24.52 -15.75
C LYS A 359 -9.13 24.91 -14.38
N ASP A 360 -9.21 23.96 -13.45
CA ASP A 360 -9.43 24.20 -12.03
C ASP A 360 -8.11 24.59 -11.36
N TYR A 361 -7.63 25.77 -11.75
CA TYR A 361 -6.34 26.28 -11.28
C TYR A 361 -6.31 26.51 -9.77
N LYS A 362 -7.47 26.74 -9.13
CA LYS A 362 -7.55 26.93 -7.67
C LYS A 362 -7.24 25.62 -6.94
N ASN A 363 -7.87 24.51 -7.34
CA ASN A 363 -7.59 23.21 -6.72
C ASN A 363 -6.24 22.64 -7.15
N ALA A 364 -5.79 22.90 -8.38
CA ALA A 364 -4.43 22.57 -8.81
C ALA A 364 -3.38 23.25 -7.92
N LEU A 365 -3.51 24.57 -7.70
CA LEU A 365 -2.59 25.35 -6.85
C LEU A 365 -2.54 24.80 -5.42
N LYS A 366 -3.70 24.58 -4.78
CA LYS A 366 -3.79 24.00 -3.44
C LYS A 366 -3.13 22.64 -3.33
N SER A 367 -3.25 21.80 -4.37
CA SER A 367 -2.62 20.48 -4.39
C SER A 367 -1.11 20.59 -4.59
N TYR A 368 -0.63 21.43 -5.51
CA TYR A 368 0.82 21.67 -5.71
C TYR A 368 1.51 22.24 -4.46
N GLU A 369 0.81 23.01 -3.63
CA GLU A 369 1.32 23.51 -2.34
C GLU A 369 1.52 22.40 -1.30
N LYS A 370 0.79 21.28 -1.42
CA LYS A 370 0.91 20.13 -0.52
C LYS A 370 1.96 19.11 -0.96
N VAL A 371 2.50 19.25 -2.17
CA VAL A 371 3.57 18.36 -2.65
C VAL A 371 4.82 18.58 -1.82
N ASP A 372 5.36 17.52 -1.24
CA ASP A 372 6.58 17.62 -0.44
C ASP A 372 7.75 18.15 -1.28
N SER A 373 8.44 19.15 -0.76
CA SER A 373 9.54 19.81 -1.47
C SER A 373 10.74 18.89 -1.76
N SER A 374 10.88 17.78 -1.03
CA SER A 374 11.86 16.72 -1.28
C SER A 374 11.52 15.87 -2.51
N TYR A 375 10.24 15.81 -2.90
CA TYR A 375 9.80 15.25 -4.18
C TYR A 375 9.90 16.32 -5.27
N LYS A 376 9.21 17.46 -5.09
CA LYS A 376 9.21 18.56 -6.08
C LYS A 376 8.71 19.88 -5.48
N LYS A 377 9.46 20.97 -5.68
CA LYS A 377 9.10 22.33 -5.19
C LYS A 377 7.87 22.96 -5.89
N CYS A 378 7.50 22.45 -7.06
CA CYS A 378 6.34 22.86 -7.85
C CYS A 378 6.27 24.36 -8.21
N ILE A 379 7.40 25.08 -8.34
CA ILE A 379 7.39 26.53 -8.60
C ILE A 379 6.77 26.84 -9.97
N GLU A 380 7.21 26.13 -11.01
CA GLU A 380 6.73 26.37 -12.39
C GLU A 380 5.27 25.95 -12.57
N GLU A 381 4.84 24.88 -11.90
CA GLU A 381 3.44 24.44 -11.90
C GLU A 381 2.53 25.44 -11.20
N LYS A 382 2.96 26.01 -10.07
CA LYS A 382 2.22 27.08 -9.38
C LYS A 382 2.16 28.36 -10.21
N ASP A 383 3.26 28.75 -10.86
CA ASP A 383 3.28 29.88 -11.81
C ASP A 383 2.25 29.69 -12.93
N LYS A 384 2.20 28.50 -13.54
CA LYS A 384 1.18 28.17 -14.56
C LYS A 384 -0.23 28.31 -14.01
N CYS A 385 -0.49 27.90 -12.77
CA CYS A 385 -1.80 28.08 -12.12
C CYS A 385 -2.12 29.56 -11.91
N TYR A 386 -1.17 30.36 -11.40
CA TYR A 386 -1.36 31.80 -11.20
C TYR A 386 -1.63 32.54 -12.52
N ILE A 387 -0.90 32.21 -13.58
CA ILE A 387 -1.14 32.76 -14.93
C ILE A 387 -2.52 32.38 -15.44
N GLY A 388 -2.95 31.13 -15.23
CA GLY A 388 -4.29 30.64 -15.57
C GLY A 388 -5.39 31.41 -14.86
N LEU A 389 -5.27 31.58 -13.54
CA LEU A 389 -6.20 32.36 -12.71
C LEU A 389 -6.24 33.83 -13.15
N ALA A 390 -5.07 34.45 -13.31
CA ALA A 390 -4.96 35.83 -13.76
C ALA A 390 -5.64 36.04 -15.12
N SER A 391 -5.49 35.08 -16.04
CA SER A 391 -6.12 35.11 -17.36
C SER A 391 -7.64 34.95 -17.29
N GLN A 392 -8.16 34.11 -16.39
CA GLN A 392 -9.60 33.97 -16.14
C GLN A 392 -10.18 35.27 -15.58
N GLU A 393 -9.55 35.86 -14.56
CA GLU A 393 -9.98 37.14 -13.96
C GLU A 393 -9.93 38.28 -14.99
N TYR A 394 -8.90 38.31 -15.85
CA TYR A 394 -8.81 39.30 -16.93
C TYR A 394 -10.01 39.20 -17.89
N LYS A 395 -10.37 37.98 -18.33
CA LYS A 395 -11.52 37.75 -19.21
C LYS A 395 -12.84 38.14 -18.54
N ASN A 396 -12.94 37.94 -17.23
CA ASN A 396 -14.08 38.34 -16.42
C ASN A 396 -14.11 39.85 -16.11
N LYS A 397 -13.14 40.63 -16.62
CA LYS A 397 -12.96 42.07 -16.37
C LYS A 397 -12.63 42.42 -14.91
N ASN A 398 -12.25 41.43 -14.11
CA ASN A 398 -11.75 41.59 -12.75
C ASN A 398 -10.25 41.94 -12.79
N TYR A 399 -9.92 43.05 -13.45
CA TYR A 399 -8.53 43.38 -13.80
C TYR A 399 -7.62 43.56 -12.59
N LYS A 400 -8.14 44.06 -11.46
CA LYS A 400 -7.37 44.18 -10.22
C LYS A 400 -6.92 42.80 -9.71
N SER A 401 -7.84 41.85 -9.59
CA SER A 401 -7.52 40.48 -9.19
C SER A 401 -6.61 39.78 -10.20
N SER A 402 -6.74 40.11 -11.49
CA SER A 402 -5.81 39.63 -12.52
C SER A 402 -4.37 40.09 -12.26
N VAL A 403 -4.16 41.37 -11.94
CA VAL A 403 -2.84 41.91 -11.54
C VAL A 403 -2.32 41.19 -10.30
N GLU A 404 -3.15 41.06 -9.25
CA GLU A 404 -2.77 40.40 -7.99
C GLU A 404 -2.32 38.95 -8.19
N PHE A 405 -2.91 38.21 -9.13
CA PHE A 405 -2.46 36.86 -9.46
C PHE A 405 -1.17 36.84 -10.28
N TYR A 406 -0.99 37.73 -11.26
CA TYR A 406 0.27 37.82 -12.00
C TYR A 406 1.44 38.20 -11.09
N GLU A 407 1.23 39.07 -10.11
CA GLU A 407 2.28 39.48 -9.15
C GLU A 407 2.74 38.33 -8.22
N LYS A 408 2.02 37.19 -8.17
CA LYS A 408 2.43 35.98 -7.44
C LYS A 408 3.33 35.04 -8.24
N VAL A 409 3.49 35.28 -9.55
CA VAL A 409 4.33 34.47 -10.43
C VAL A 409 5.81 34.74 -10.12
N GLN A 410 6.62 33.69 -9.97
CA GLN A 410 7.99 33.81 -9.49
C GLN A 410 9.05 33.67 -10.58
N LYS A 411 8.90 32.71 -11.50
CA LYS A 411 9.90 32.39 -12.52
C LYS A 411 9.52 32.89 -13.90
N THR A 412 8.23 32.83 -14.24
CA THR A 412 7.76 33.19 -15.58
C THR A 412 7.62 34.71 -15.69
N ASP A 413 8.24 35.33 -16.69
CA ASP A 413 8.05 36.75 -16.93
C ASP A 413 6.60 37.03 -17.38
N VAL A 414 5.91 37.85 -16.59
CA VAL A 414 4.53 38.27 -16.81
C VAL A 414 4.39 39.79 -16.84
N SER A 415 5.50 40.52 -16.97
CA SER A 415 5.55 41.99 -16.89
C SER A 415 4.61 42.65 -17.89
N GLU A 416 4.62 42.19 -19.15
CA GLU A 416 3.71 42.70 -20.19
C GLU A 416 2.22 42.42 -19.87
N LYS A 417 1.92 41.26 -19.27
CA LYS A 417 0.56 40.89 -18.89
C LYS A 417 0.06 41.75 -17.73
N ILE A 418 0.93 42.07 -16.77
CA ILE A 418 0.65 43.00 -15.67
C ILE A 418 0.35 44.39 -16.25
N VAL A 419 1.19 44.92 -17.15
CA VAL A 419 0.96 46.22 -17.80
C VAL A 419 -0.38 46.24 -18.53
N LYS A 420 -0.69 45.20 -19.31
CA LYS A 420 -1.97 45.07 -20.03
C LYS A 420 -3.17 45.03 -19.07
N ALA A 421 -3.07 44.33 -17.95
CA ALA A 421 -4.12 44.28 -16.92
C ALA A 421 -4.31 45.63 -16.21
N LYS A 422 -3.22 46.32 -15.85
CA LYS A 422 -3.26 47.67 -15.26
C LYS A 422 -3.91 48.68 -16.20
N LEU A 423 -3.52 48.70 -17.48
CA LEU A 423 -4.14 49.58 -18.49
C LEU A 423 -5.63 49.28 -18.69
N ALA A 424 -6.03 48.00 -18.69
CA ALA A 424 -7.44 47.63 -18.80
C ALA A 424 -8.26 48.09 -17.57
N TYR A 425 -7.68 47.97 -16.37
CA TYR A 425 -8.28 48.51 -15.14
C TYR A 425 -8.48 50.02 -15.23
N ILE A 426 -7.43 50.76 -15.63
CA ILE A 426 -7.46 52.22 -15.79
C ILE A 426 -8.55 52.63 -16.79
N GLY A 427 -8.62 51.96 -17.93
CA GLY A 427 -9.64 52.24 -18.95
C GLY A 427 -11.06 52.02 -18.44
N ALA A 428 -11.30 50.98 -17.65
CA ALA A 428 -12.61 50.67 -17.09
C ALA A 428 -13.02 51.55 -15.90
N ASN A 429 -12.05 52.13 -15.19
CA ASN A 429 -12.27 52.89 -13.95
C ASN A 429 -11.70 54.31 -14.00
N LYS A 430 -11.66 54.91 -15.20
CA LYS A 430 -11.00 56.21 -15.47
C LYS A 430 -11.57 57.36 -14.62
N ASN A 431 -11.05 57.51 -13.40
CA ASN A 431 -11.51 58.46 -12.40
C ASN A 431 -10.35 58.80 -11.43
N ALA A 432 -10.05 60.10 -11.29
CA ALA A 432 -8.98 60.61 -10.42
C ALA A 432 -9.25 60.43 -8.91
N SER A 433 -10.49 60.17 -8.50
CA SER A 433 -10.82 59.83 -7.10
C SER A 433 -10.62 58.33 -6.79
N ASN A 434 -10.39 57.48 -7.80
CA ASN A 434 -10.14 56.05 -7.60
C ASN A 434 -8.65 55.81 -7.33
N GLU A 435 -8.32 55.50 -6.08
CA GLU A 435 -6.94 55.30 -5.62
C GLU A 435 -6.19 54.30 -6.53
N THR A 436 -6.73 53.10 -6.75
CA THR A 436 -6.07 52.08 -7.59
C THR A 436 -5.84 52.54 -9.02
N THR A 437 -6.75 53.33 -9.59
CA THR A 437 -6.58 53.88 -10.95
C THR A 437 -5.38 54.81 -10.98
N MET A 438 -5.30 55.73 -10.02
CA MET A 438 -4.20 56.69 -9.94
C MET A 438 -2.87 56.01 -9.56
N THR A 439 -2.88 55.00 -8.71
CA THR A 439 -1.70 54.18 -8.40
C THR A 439 -1.17 53.47 -9.65
N TYR A 440 -2.04 52.81 -10.43
CA TYR A 440 -1.61 52.13 -11.66
C TYR A 440 -1.14 53.12 -12.73
N ILE A 441 -1.78 54.30 -12.84
CA ILE A 441 -1.31 55.38 -13.71
C ILE A 441 0.10 55.81 -13.30
N GLY A 442 0.34 56.07 -12.01
CA GLY A 442 1.65 56.44 -11.47
C GLY A 442 2.72 55.39 -11.77
N GLN A 443 2.47 54.13 -11.40
CA GLN A 443 3.37 53.00 -11.69
C GLN A 443 3.76 52.92 -13.18
N LEU A 444 2.78 53.06 -14.08
CA LEU A 444 3.02 52.95 -15.50
C LEU A 444 3.71 54.20 -16.09
N ARG A 445 3.35 55.41 -15.63
CA ARG A 445 3.98 56.67 -16.05
C ARG A 445 5.46 56.69 -15.75
N TYR A 446 5.83 56.40 -14.50
CA TYR A 446 7.23 56.39 -14.08
C TYR A 446 8.02 55.19 -14.62
N ALA A 447 7.35 54.23 -15.24
CA ALA A 447 7.95 53.19 -16.07
C ALA A 447 8.01 53.56 -17.57
N GLY A 448 7.61 54.78 -17.96
CA GLY A 448 7.68 55.29 -19.34
C GLY A 448 6.48 54.93 -20.22
N ASN A 449 5.35 54.49 -19.66
CA ASN A 449 4.18 54.12 -20.46
C ASN A 449 3.40 55.35 -20.96
N GLU A 450 3.46 55.60 -22.27
CA GLU A 450 2.82 56.77 -22.90
C GLU A 450 1.29 56.78 -22.77
N LYS A 451 0.63 55.61 -22.80
CA LYS A 451 -0.83 55.52 -22.64
C LYS A 451 -1.27 55.98 -21.24
N ALA A 452 -0.53 55.57 -20.21
CA ALA A 452 -0.77 56.02 -18.85
C ALA A 452 -0.51 57.53 -18.69
N GLN A 453 0.56 58.05 -19.31
CA GLN A 453 0.85 59.50 -19.33
C GLN A 453 -0.28 60.30 -19.97
N LYS A 454 -0.82 59.83 -21.10
CA LYS A 454 -1.96 60.49 -21.75
C LYS A 454 -3.20 60.49 -20.87
N VAL A 455 -3.55 59.35 -20.26
CA VAL A 455 -4.73 59.26 -19.37
C VAL A 455 -4.56 60.15 -18.14
N PHE A 456 -3.36 60.24 -17.59
CA PHE A 456 -3.05 61.15 -16.49
C PHE A 456 -3.31 62.60 -16.86
N LEU A 457 -2.75 63.08 -17.98
CA LEU A 457 -2.94 64.45 -18.45
C LEU A 457 -4.42 64.76 -18.71
N GLU A 458 -5.20 63.79 -19.19
CA GLU A 458 -6.65 63.94 -19.37
C GLU A 458 -7.42 64.05 -18.04
N LEU A 459 -6.99 63.34 -16.99
CA LEU A 459 -7.65 63.33 -15.68
C LEU A 459 -7.25 64.52 -14.80
N VAL A 460 -5.95 64.83 -14.78
CA VAL A 460 -5.34 65.79 -13.85
C VAL A 460 -5.14 67.17 -14.50
N LYS A 461 -4.94 67.23 -15.82
CA LYS A 461 -4.70 68.46 -16.62
C LYS A 461 -3.41 69.23 -16.30
N TRP A 462 -2.82 68.99 -15.14
CA TRP A 462 -1.52 69.51 -14.74
C TRP A 462 -0.42 68.54 -15.13
N ASN A 463 0.73 69.07 -15.56
CA ASN A 463 1.94 68.30 -15.74
C ASN A 463 2.74 68.33 -14.43
N ILE A 464 2.69 67.20 -13.73
CA ILE A 464 3.31 67.01 -12.41
C ILE A 464 4.39 65.94 -12.54
N GLU A 465 5.59 66.25 -12.07
CA GLU A 465 6.72 65.33 -12.06
C GLU A 465 7.39 65.35 -10.69
N SER A 466 7.53 64.16 -10.11
CA SER A 466 8.17 63.94 -8.82
C SER A 466 9.44 63.09 -8.97
N PHE A 467 10.40 63.29 -8.06
CA PHE A 467 11.60 62.47 -7.96
C PHE A 467 12.11 62.46 -6.52
N VAL A 468 12.97 61.50 -6.18
CA VAL A 468 13.53 61.37 -4.83
C VAL A 468 15.05 61.54 -4.83
N ASN A 469 15.59 62.23 -3.82
CA ASN A 469 17.03 62.26 -3.54
C ASN A 469 17.31 62.54 -2.04
N SER A 470 18.58 62.76 -1.70
CA SER A 470 19.05 63.00 -0.31
C SER A 470 19.35 64.48 -0.03
N SER A 471 18.81 65.41 -0.81
CA SER A 471 19.12 66.84 -0.69
C SER A 471 17.89 67.70 -0.90
N GLU A 472 17.63 68.61 0.03
CA GLU A 472 16.58 69.60 -0.07
C GLU A 472 16.74 70.56 -1.27
N LYS A 473 17.98 70.75 -1.75
CA LYS A 473 18.29 71.78 -2.75
C LYS A 473 18.64 71.23 -4.12
N ASP A 474 18.90 69.93 -4.23
CA ASP A 474 19.30 69.31 -5.49
C ASP A 474 18.05 69.01 -6.32
N MET A 475 17.76 69.86 -7.30
CA MET A 475 16.61 69.68 -8.20
C MET A 475 16.98 68.98 -9.51
N GLU A 476 18.27 68.71 -9.73
CA GLU A 476 18.77 68.19 -11.01
C GLU A 476 18.91 66.66 -10.99
N LYS A 477 19.28 66.09 -9.84
CA LYS A 477 19.42 64.63 -9.68
C LYS A 477 18.06 63.97 -9.47
N LYS A 478 17.37 63.71 -10.58
CA LYS A 478 16.13 62.94 -10.63
C LYS A 478 16.40 61.44 -10.50
N SER A 479 15.68 60.77 -9.61
CA SER A 479 15.74 59.32 -9.40
C SER A 479 14.39 58.81 -8.90
N ASN A 480 14.05 57.56 -9.27
CA ASN A 480 12.92 56.80 -8.71
C ASN A 480 13.40 55.78 -7.67
N THR A 481 14.63 55.94 -7.17
CA THR A 481 15.27 55.03 -6.22
C THR A 481 16.17 55.80 -5.26
N ILE A 482 16.12 55.44 -3.98
CA ILE A 482 16.95 56.02 -2.94
C ILE A 482 17.44 54.93 -1.98
N THR A 483 18.66 55.09 -1.47
CA THR A 483 19.17 54.25 -0.38
C THR A 483 18.92 54.96 0.94
N ALA A 484 18.09 54.37 1.80
CA ALA A 484 17.84 54.94 3.12
C ALA A 484 19.00 54.61 4.06
N LYS A 485 19.46 55.61 4.82
CA LYS A 485 20.46 55.44 5.86
C LYS A 485 19.91 55.95 7.18
N ALA A 486 20.34 55.33 8.27
CA ALA A 486 20.02 55.85 9.59
C ALA A 486 20.57 57.28 9.75
N GLY A 487 19.78 58.19 10.31
CA GLY A 487 20.06 59.60 10.48
C GLY A 487 20.06 60.41 9.18
N SER A 488 19.52 59.89 8.08
CA SER A 488 19.42 60.62 6.81
C SER A 488 18.00 61.07 6.51
N ASP A 489 17.86 62.29 6.00
CA ASP A 489 16.61 62.80 5.45
C ASP A 489 16.50 62.41 3.97
N ILE A 490 15.30 62.01 3.56
CA ILE A 490 14.95 61.73 2.16
C ILE A 490 13.99 62.83 1.71
N TYR A 491 14.22 63.37 0.53
CA TYR A 491 13.42 64.45 -0.04
C TYR A 491 12.73 63.97 -1.32
N ILE A 492 11.40 64.10 -1.34
CA ILE A 492 10.57 63.86 -2.52
C ILE A 492 10.24 65.20 -3.13
N HIS A 493 10.95 65.56 -4.19
CA HIS A 493 10.73 66.79 -4.94
C HIS A 493 9.56 66.61 -5.89
N THR A 494 8.73 67.63 -6.05
CA THR A 494 7.62 67.65 -7.01
C THR A 494 7.55 69.00 -7.69
N SER A 495 7.46 68.98 -9.03
CA SER A 495 7.28 70.15 -9.87
C SER A 495 5.89 70.15 -10.49
N PHE A 496 5.31 71.33 -10.63
CA PHE A 496 3.95 71.55 -11.10
C PHE A 496 3.98 72.54 -12.26
N SER A 497 3.38 72.15 -13.39
CA SER A 497 3.25 73.01 -14.55
C SER A 497 1.85 72.89 -15.15
N PHE A 498 1.30 74.02 -15.58
CA PHE A 498 -0.04 74.12 -16.12
C PHE A 498 -0.11 75.23 -17.17
N SER A 499 -0.78 74.95 -18.28
CA SER A 499 -1.04 75.98 -19.30
C SER A 499 -2.30 76.75 -18.92
N GLY A 500 -2.15 77.84 -18.16
CA GLY A 500 -3.23 78.73 -17.76
C GLY A 500 -2.96 79.45 -16.44
N ASP A 501 -4.02 79.97 -15.82
CA ASP A 501 -4.00 80.74 -14.57
C ASP A 501 -4.65 80.00 -13.38
N ASP A 502 -4.83 78.69 -13.49
CA ASP A 502 -5.43 77.86 -12.45
C ASP A 502 -4.51 77.73 -11.24
N SER A 503 -5.09 77.50 -10.06
CA SER A 503 -4.34 77.24 -8.83
C SER A 503 -5.03 76.18 -7.99
N MET A 504 -4.26 75.41 -7.22
CA MET A 504 -4.82 74.37 -6.36
C MET A 504 -4.22 74.38 -4.97
N LYS A 505 -5.07 74.13 -3.98
CA LYS A 505 -4.60 73.78 -2.64
C LYS A 505 -4.41 72.27 -2.59
N ILE A 506 -3.28 71.82 -2.05
CA ILE A 506 -2.93 70.40 -2.02
C ILE A 506 -2.57 69.93 -0.62
N SER A 507 -2.81 68.64 -0.41
CA SER A 507 -2.31 67.85 0.70
C SER A 507 -1.74 66.54 0.15
N GLY A 508 -1.08 65.76 1.01
CA GLY A 508 -0.53 64.49 0.60
C GLY A 508 -0.22 63.55 1.75
N TYR A 509 0.24 62.37 1.42
CA TYR A 509 0.75 61.39 2.37
C TYR A 509 1.64 60.39 1.65
N VAL A 510 2.48 59.70 2.40
CA VAL A 510 3.33 58.62 1.89
C VAL A 510 2.77 57.28 2.33
N VAL A 511 2.71 56.31 1.41
CA VAL A 511 2.39 54.90 1.69
C VAL A 511 3.68 54.10 1.55
N TYR A 512 4.16 53.55 2.66
CA TYR A 512 5.40 52.76 2.71
C TYR A 512 5.18 51.35 2.17
N SER A 513 6.27 50.62 1.94
CA SER A 513 6.23 49.26 1.38
C SER A 513 5.55 48.22 2.28
N ASP A 514 5.42 48.49 3.58
CA ASP A 514 4.66 47.69 4.54
C ASP A 514 3.16 48.03 4.56
N GLY A 515 2.74 49.04 3.79
CA GLY A 515 1.36 49.53 3.70
C GLY A 515 0.99 50.62 4.71
N ASN A 516 1.89 50.97 5.64
CA ASN A 516 1.62 52.05 6.60
C ASN A 516 1.60 53.41 5.89
N LYS A 517 0.73 54.31 6.35
CA LYS A 517 0.64 55.68 5.86
C LYS A 517 1.39 56.62 6.79
N SER A 518 2.06 57.63 6.23
CA SER A 518 2.59 58.76 7.01
C SER A 518 1.45 59.62 7.56
N ASP A 519 1.81 60.55 8.46
CA ASP A 519 0.97 61.70 8.76
C ASP A 519 0.67 62.51 7.47
N SER A 520 -0.43 63.26 7.50
CA SER A 520 -0.81 64.14 6.41
C SER A 520 0.21 65.25 6.20
N ILE A 521 0.58 65.45 4.95
CA ILE A 521 1.46 66.52 4.48
C ILE A 521 0.56 67.66 4.01
N SER A 522 0.78 68.85 4.57
CA SER A 522 0.04 70.05 4.19
C SER A 522 0.98 71.08 3.58
N PHE A 523 0.50 71.80 2.57
CA PHE A 523 1.24 72.87 1.92
C PHE A 523 0.59 74.21 2.28
N SER A 524 1.41 75.21 2.64
CA SER A 524 0.93 76.50 3.14
C SER A 524 0.24 77.33 2.07
N ASP A 525 0.78 77.27 0.85
CA ASP A 525 0.39 78.12 -0.27
C ASP A 525 -0.28 77.31 -1.36
N ASN A 526 -1.13 78.00 -2.14
CA ASN A 526 -1.70 77.39 -3.33
C ASN A 526 -0.61 77.17 -4.39
N VAL A 527 -0.66 76.00 -5.01
CA VAL A 527 0.15 75.63 -6.17
C VAL A 527 -0.29 76.45 -7.38
N VAL A 528 0.67 77.01 -8.10
CA VAL A 528 0.50 77.73 -9.36
C VAL A 528 1.46 77.18 -10.43
N ASP A 529 1.34 77.62 -11.68
CA ASP A 529 2.26 77.23 -12.75
C ASP A 529 3.73 77.56 -12.41
N GLY A 530 4.64 76.64 -12.75
CA GLY A 530 6.07 76.74 -12.46
C GLY A 530 6.46 76.48 -10.99
N TRP A 531 5.49 76.15 -10.12
CA TRP A 531 5.78 75.89 -8.71
C TRP A 531 6.52 74.56 -8.51
N SER A 532 7.39 74.53 -7.51
CA SER A 532 8.09 73.32 -7.08
C SER A 532 8.12 73.25 -5.56
N SER A 533 7.98 72.05 -5.03
CA SER A 533 8.02 71.79 -3.59
C SER A 533 8.75 70.49 -3.30
N TRP A 534 9.01 70.24 -2.02
CA TRP A 534 9.58 68.99 -1.55
C TRP A 534 8.88 68.51 -0.28
N VAL A 535 8.83 67.19 -0.12
CA VAL A 535 8.38 66.52 1.09
C VAL A 535 9.57 65.84 1.72
N LYS A 536 9.82 66.11 3.00
CA LYS A 536 10.86 65.44 3.78
C LYS A 536 10.28 64.25 4.52
N ILE A 537 10.93 63.09 4.39
CA ILE A 537 10.66 61.89 5.18
C ILE A 537 11.94 61.44 5.87
N ASN A 538 11.81 60.88 7.08
CA ASN A 538 12.96 60.34 7.82
C ASN A 538 13.37 58.99 7.23
N GLY A 539 14.66 58.82 6.93
CA GLY A 539 15.25 57.56 6.47
C GLY A 539 15.48 56.53 7.59
N ASP A 540 15.34 56.92 8.86
CA ASP A 540 15.41 56.01 10.01
C ASP A 540 14.26 55.02 10.02
N GLY A 541 14.59 53.73 9.91
CA GLY A 541 13.60 52.65 10.04
C GLY A 541 12.58 52.59 8.90
N ILE A 542 12.77 53.35 7.82
CA ILE A 542 11.87 53.31 6.67
C ILE A 542 11.88 51.90 6.05
N PRO A 543 10.70 51.30 5.79
CA PRO A 543 10.61 49.99 5.15
C PRO A 543 11.24 49.98 3.76
N LYS A 544 12.03 48.94 3.47
CA LYS A 544 12.61 48.72 2.13
C LYS A 544 11.52 48.22 1.17
N GLY A 545 11.56 48.68 -0.08
CA GLY A 545 10.60 48.30 -1.11
C GLY A 545 10.01 49.51 -1.83
N VAL A 546 8.90 49.28 -2.53
CA VAL A 546 8.20 50.34 -3.29
C VAL A 546 7.34 51.17 -2.35
N THR A 547 7.58 52.47 -2.35
CA THR A 547 6.88 53.49 -1.56
C THR A 547 6.19 54.46 -2.52
N TYR A 548 5.08 55.05 -2.09
CA TYR A 548 4.26 55.93 -2.92
C TYR A 548 4.02 57.26 -2.23
N LEU A 549 4.30 58.38 -2.89
CA LEU A 549 3.74 59.68 -2.52
C LEU A 549 2.37 59.83 -3.18
N TYR A 550 1.35 60.15 -2.41
CA TYR A 550 0.04 60.58 -2.89
C TYR A 550 -0.12 62.07 -2.65
N LEU A 551 -0.50 62.82 -3.69
CA LEU A 551 -0.94 64.20 -3.58
C LEU A 551 -2.41 64.32 -3.99
N VAL A 552 -3.16 65.14 -3.26
CA VAL A 552 -4.60 65.33 -3.39
C VAL A 552 -4.87 66.82 -3.53
N ASN A 553 -5.82 67.18 -4.40
CA ASN A 553 -6.36 68.53 -4.47
C ASN A 553 -7.47 68.70 -3.43
N ASP A 554 -7.22 69.53 -2.42
CA ASP A 554 -8.08 69.73 -1.25
C ASP A 554 -9.48 70.27 -1.61
N ASN A 555 -9.62 70.94 -2.77
CA ASN A 555 -10.89 71.51 -3.19
C ASN A 555 -11.80 70.47 -3.86
N THR A 556 -11.24 69.37 -4.36
CA THR A 556 -11.97 68.39 -5.18
C THR A 556 -11.89 66.96 -4.67
N ASP A 557 -11.06 66.72 -3.65
CA ASP A 557 -10.72 65.40 -3.12
C ASP A 557 -10.19 64.42 -4.19
N LYS A 558 -9.68 64.94 -5.31
CA LYS A 558 -9.09 64.15 -6.39
C LYS A 558 -7.61 63.96 -6.14
N ILE A 559 -7.14 62.74 -6.37
CA ILE A 559 -5.72 62.45 -6.38
C ILE A 559 -5.14 63.07 -7.66
N ILE A 560 -4.11 63.90 -7.49
CA ILE A 560 -3.44 64.62 -8.58
C ILE A 560 -2.09 64.03 -8.92
N GLU A 561 -1.46 63.29 -7.99
CA GLU A 561 -0.19 62.61 -8.25
C GLU A 561 -0.09 61.35 -7.40
N VAL A 562 0.41 60.28 -8.02
CA VAL A 562 0.88 59.09 -7.31
C VAL A 562 2.27 58.77 -7.83
N TYR A 563 3.28 59.08 -7.03
CA TYR A 563 4.68 58.90 -7.40
C TYR A 563 5.27 57.67 -6.71
N PRO A 564 5.59 56.60 -7.46
CA PRO A 564 6.27 55.42 -6.94
C PRO A 564 7.79 55.61 -6.92
N PHE A 565 8.43 55.25 -5.81
CA PHE A 565 9.89 55.18 -5.73
C PHE A 565 10.34 53.98 -4.88
N THR A 566 11.54 53.47 -5.15
CA THR A 566 12.10 52.31 -4.44
C THR A 566 13.07 52.75 -3.35
N VAL A 567 12.82 52.31 -2.12
CA VAL A 567 13.75 52.46 -1.00
C VAL A 567 14.59 51.18 -0.87
N LYS A 568 15.91 51.32 -0.95
CA LYS A 568 16.89 50.21 -0.88
C LYS A 568 17.53 50.06 0.49
#